data_AF-A0A499UEK2-F1
#
_entry.id   AF-A0A499UEK2-F1
#
_cell.length_a   1.000
_cell.length_b   1.000
_cell.length_c   1.000
_cell.angle_alpha   90.00
_cell.angle_beta   90.00
_cell.angle_gamma   90.00
#
_symmetry.space_group_name_H-M   'P 1'
#
loop_
_entity.id
_entity.type
_entity.pdbx_description
1 polymer ?
#
loop_
_entity_poly.entity_id
_entity_poly.type
_entity_poly.pdbx_seq_one_letter_code
_entity_poly.pdbx_strand_id
1 'polypeptide(L)'
;MAYGQKAEHRPRMRAQVVLHAARGRSNARIARETGLHLDTVRTSRNRFAALGLTGLAGAQALRPSPRFTALQVAQVKALACRLPFDADAPLSRWSCPELAREAMVRDIATFVSASTVRRWLAQDTLKDEKTSIQARCRCHPTLAAGQARATRVNHTYGRGGALTYLAAYDVHHARVFGRTEARTGIDPFMALVAQVMSQEPYTSAKRVFWVVDNGSSHRGKKAADRLTAAFPNTVLVHTPVHASWLNQVEIFFSVVQRKVVAPNDFTDLACATWPHIAGCSEQGAV
;
A
#
# COMPACT_ATOMS: atom_id res chain seq x y z
N MET A 1 17.74 -19.96 -31.57
CA MET A 1 17.76 -18.50 -31.33
C MET A 1 16.98 -18.18 -30.06
N ALA A 2 17.65 -17.81 -28.97
CA ALA A 2 17.00 -17.59 -27.67
C ALA A 2 16.33 -16.20 -27.62
N TYR A 3 15.00 -16.17 -27.53
CA TYR A 3 14.21 -14.94 -27.53
C TYR A 3 14.09 -14.36 -26.11
N GLY A 4 15.07 -13.53 -25.71
CA GLY A 4 15.14 -12.92 -24.37
C GLY A 4 14.20 -11.72 -24.15
N GLN A 5 12.88 -11.92 -24.04
CA GLN A 5 11.88 -10.87 -23.75
C GLN A 5 11.81 -10.43 -22.26
N LYS A 6 12.93 -10.43 -21.51
CA LYS A 6 12.95 -10.14 -20.05
C LYS A 6 13.88 -9.02 -19.59
N ALA A 7 14.54 -8.31 -20.50
CA ALA A 7 15.31 -7.11 -20.16
C ALA A 7 14.51 -5.84 -20.49
N GLU A 8 14.57 -4.82 -19.63
CA GLU A 8 14.07 -3.48 -19.98
C GLU A 8 14.60 -3.09 -21.36
N HIS A 9 13.73 -2.53 -22.21
CA HIS A 9 14.02 -2.30 -23.62
C HIS A 9 15.34 -1.53 -23.82
N ARG A 10 15.61 -0.52 -22.98
CA ARG A 10 16.81 0.32 -23.06
C ARG A 10 18.12 -0.43 -22.75
N PRO A 11 18.29 -1.12 -21.61
CA PRO A 11 19.44 -1.98 -21.36
C PRO A 11 19.66 -3.07 -22.42
N ARG A 12 18.59 -3.68 -22.92
CA ARG A 12 18.69 -4.70 -24.00
C ARG A 12 19.27 -4.12 -25.27
N MET A 13 18.77 -2.96 -25.71
CA MET A 13 19.29 -2.29 -26.90
C MET A 13 20.76 -1.90 -26.74
N ARG A 14 21.18 -1.43 -25.54
CA ARG A 14 22.59 -1.12 -25.25
C ARG A 14 23.48 -2.37 -25.25
N ALA A 15 23.02 -3.47 -24.64
CA ALA A 15 23.75 -4.73 -24.64
C ALA A 15 23.90 -5.30 -26.05
N GLN A 16 22.86 -5.17 -26.88
CA GLN A 16 22.92 -5.56 -28.29
C GLN A 16 23.97 -4.73 -29.04
N VAL A 17 24.01 -3.41 -28.86
CA VAL A 17 25.07 -2.55 -29.42
C VAL A 17 26.47 -3.05 -29.04
N VAL A 18 26.70 -3.39 -27.76
CA VAL A 18 28.00 -3.90 -27.28
C VAL A 18 28.33 -5.28 -27.87
N LEU A 19 27.36 -6.17 -28.01
CA LEU A 19 27.59 -7.49 -28.62
C LEU A 19 27.92 -7.40 -30.11
N HIS A 20 27.25 -6.52 -30.85
CA HIS A 20 27.59 -6.28 -32.25
C HIS A 20 28.99 -5.63 -32.38
N ALA A 21 29.34 -4.74 -31.45
CA ALA A 21 30.67 -4.12 -31.37
C ALA A 21 31.78 -5.15 -31.10
N ALA A 22 31.58 -6.07 -30.15
CA ALA A 22 32.53 -7.13 -29.82
C ALA A 22 32.79 -8.09 -31.00
N ARG A 23 31.81 -8.21 -31.91
CA ARG A 23 31.94 -8.97 -33.17
C ARG A 23 32.58 -8.16 -34.30
N GLY A 24 33.27 -7.05 -34.00
CA GLY A 24 33.99 -6.23 -34.97
C GLY A 24 33.13 -5.36 -35.89
N ARG A 25 31.83 -5.19 -35.61
CA ARG A 25 30.96 -4.36 -36.47
C ARG A 25 31.22 -2.86 -36.24
N SER A 26 31.19 -2.09 -37.33
CA SER A 26 31.28 -0.62 -37.31
C SER A 26 30.00 0.02 -36.77
N ASN A 27 30.10 1.22 -36.18
CA ASN A 27 28.95 1.91 -35.57
C ASN A 27 27.78 2.15 -36.56
N ALA A 28 28.10 2.48 -37.81
CA ALA A 28 27.10 2.66 -38.87
C ALA A 28 26.37 1.34 -39.21
N ARG A 29 27.07 0.20 -39.19
CA ARG A 29 26.46 -1.11 -39.40
C ARG A 29 25.58 -1.51 -38.23
N ILE A 30 26.01 -1.24 -36.99
CA ILE A 30 25.22 -1.51 -35.78
C ILE A 30 23.94 -0.67 -35.77
N ALA A 31 24.02 0.62 -36.13
CA ALA A 31 22.87 1.50 -36.21
C ALA A 31 21.79 0.95 -37.17
N ARG A 32 22.20 0.53 -38.38
CA ARG A 32 21.30 -0.10 -39.36
C ARG A 32 20.71 -1.42 -38.87
N GLU A 33 21.52 -2.29 -38.28
CA GLU A 33 21.09 -3.62 -37.81
C GLU A 33 20.18 -3.55 -36.56
N THR A 34 20.30 -2.50 -35.75
CA THR A 34 19.52 -2.34 -34.50
C THR A 34 18.37 -1.34 -34.63
N GLY A 35 18.29 -0.59 -35.73
CA GLY A 35 17.33 0.51 -35.91
C GLY A 35 17.58 1.71 -34.98
N LEU A 36 18.74 1.79 -34.33
CA LEU A 36 19.11 2.89 -33.44
C LEU A 36 19.80 4.02 -34.20
N HIS A 37 19.62 5.26 -33.73
CA HIS A 37 20.39 6.39 -34.23
C HIS A 37 21.90 6.21 -33.95
N LEU A 38 22.75 6.65 -34.88
CA LEU A 38 24.20 6.49 -34.79
C LEU A 38 24.79 7.03 -33.48
N ASP A 39 24.28 8.16 -32.99
CA ASP A 39 24.75 8.75 -31.73
C ASP A 39 24.34 7.96 -30.49
N THR A 40 23.22 7.23 -30.56
CA THR A 40 22.83 6.29 -29.50
C THR A 40 23.80 5.11 -29.44
N VAL A 41 24.24 4.61 -30.61
CA VAL A 41 25.26 3.56 -30.72
C VAL A 41 26.60 4.06 -30.17
N ARG A 42 27.06 5.25 -30.59
CA ARG A 42 28.30 5.88 -30.09
C ARG A 42 28.26 6.06 -28.58
N THR A 43 27.20 6.68 -28.06
CA THR A 43 27.03 6.94 -26.63
C THR A 43 27.03 5.64 -25.82
N SER A 44 26.33 4.61 -26.30
CA SER A 44 26.26 3.32 -25.62
C SER A 44 27.61 2.61 -25.58
N ARG A 45 28.37 2.64 -26.68
CA ARG A 45 29.73 2.07 -26.75
C ARG A 45 30.72 2.82 -25.87
N ASN A 46 30.73 4.16 -25.94
CA ASN A 46 31.63 4.97 -25.13
C ASN A 46 31.35 4.78 -23.63
N ARG A 47 30.07 4.69 -23.26
CA ARG A 47 29.67 4.43 -21.88
C ARG A 47 30.06 3.03 -21.41
N PHE A 48 29.95 2.01 -22.27
CA PHE A 48 30.42 0.67 -21.94
C PHE A 48 31.95 0.60 -21.84
N ALA A 49 32.68 1.28 -22.72
CA ALA A 49 34.15 1.35 -22.65
C ALA A 49 34.63 2.02 -21.36
N ALA A 50 33.91 3.06 -20.89
CA ALA A 50 34.26 3.78 -19.68
C ALA A 50 33.84 3.08 -18.38
N LEU A 51 32.68 2.41 -18.36
CA LEU A 51 32.05 1.93 -17.12
C LEU A 51 31.79 0.41 -17.10
N GLY A 52 32.05 -0.31 -18.18
CA GLY A 52 31.72 -1.72 -18.30
C GLY A 52 30.21 -1.99 -18.17
N LEU A 53 29.84 -3.08 -17.47
CA LEU A 53 28.45 -3.52 -17.33
C LEU A 53 27.56 -2.51 -16.58
N THR A 54 28.10 -1.70 -15.67
CA THR A 54 27.32 -0.66 -14.96
C THR A 54 26.85 0.45 -15.91
N GLY A 55 27.61 0.72 -16.97
CA GLY A 55 27.24 1.65 -18.04
C GLY A 55 25.99 1.23 -18.85
N LEU A 56 25.62 -0.05 -18.80
CA LEU A 56 24.44 -0.59 -19.49
C LEU A 56 23.14 -0.34 -18.71
N ALA A 57 23.20 -0.41 -17.37
CA ALA A 57 22.04 -0.26 -16.48
C ALA A 57 21.47 1.16 -16.46
N GLY A 58 22.29 2.17 -16.81
CA GLY A 58 21.92 3.58 -16.64
C GLY A 58 22.03 3.96 -15.16
N ALA A 59 22.71 5.07 -14.86
CA ALA A 59 22.73 5.58 -13.50
C ALA A 59 21.28 5.78 -13.03
N GLN A 60 20.94 5.17 -11.90
CA GLN A 60 19.67 5.44 -11.24
C GLN A 60 19.71 6.92 -10.85
N ALA A 61 18.92 7.73 -11.55
CA ALA A 61 18.84 9.15 -11.24
C ALA A 61 18.44 9.28 -9.77
N LEU A 62 19.27 9.97 -8.98
CA LEU A 62 18.90 10.41 -7.64
C LEU A 62 17.53 11.08 -7.77
N ARG A 63 16.53 10.53 -7.08
CA ARG A 63 15.20 11.15 -7.08
C ARG A 63 15.36 12.57 -6.56
N PRO A 64 14.75 13.57 -7.20
CA PRO A 64 14.71 14.92 -6.65
C PRO A 64 14.17 14.85 -5.23
N SER A 65 14.72 15.68 -4.33
CA SER A 65 14.15 15.87 -3.00
C SER A 65 12.66 16.14 -3.12
N PRO A 66 11.81 15.47 -2.34
CA PRO A 66 10.37 15.67 -2.42
C PRO A 66 10.06 17.15 -2.17
N ARG A 67 9.19 17.72 -3.01
CA ARG A 67 8.78 19.14 -2.94
C ARG A 67 8.18 19.56 -1.59
N PHE A 68 7.76 18.61 -0.76
CA PHE A 68 7.18 18.82 0.55
C PHE A 68 7.85 17.88 1.55
N THR A 69 8.16 18.37 2.74
CA THR A 69 8.76 17.56 3.81
C THR A 69 7.73 16.60 4.41
N ALA A 70 8.19 15.54 5.05
CA ALA A 70 7.31 14.62 5.77
C ALA A 70 6.49 15.34 6.86
N LEU A 71 7.08 16.35 7.52
CA LEU A 71 6.40 17.18 8.52
C LEU A 71 5.25 17.99 7.91
N GLN A 72 5.47 18.64 6.78
CA GLN A 72 4.42 19.41 6.08
C GLN A 72 3.26 18.50 5.68
N VAL A 73 3.56 17.32 5.15
CA VAL A 73 2.54 16.32 4.82
C VAL A 73 1.76 15.89 6.05
N ALA A 74 2.44 15.63 7.18
CA ALA A 74 1.80 15.25 8.44
C ALA A 74 0.93 16.38 9.02
N GLN A 75 1.38 17.64 8.96
CA GLN A 75 0.62 18.79 9.43
C GLN A 75 -0.67 19.02 8.62
N VAL A 76 -0.61 18.87 7.29
CA VAL A 76 -1.82 18.94 6.44
C VAL A 76 -2.78 17.78 6.72
N LYS A 77 -2.25 16.58 6.99
CA LYS A 77 -3.07 15.45 7.42
C LYS A 77 -3.72 15.71 8.77
N ALA A 78 -2.99 16.20 9.76
CA ALA A 78 -3.52 16.57 11.08
C ALA A 78 -4.58 17.68 11.00
N LEU A 79 -4.43 18.62 10.06
CA LEU A 79 -5.45 19.63 9.77
C LEU A 79 -6.74 19.00 9.22
N ALA A 80 -6.61 18.05 8.29
CA ALA A 80 -7.75 17.26 7.84
C ALA A 80 -8.42 16.52 8.99
N CYS A 81 -7.70 16.22 10.08
CA CYS A 81 -8.23 15.49 11.22
C CYS A 81 -9.02 16.29 12.24
N ARG A 82 -9.04 17.62 12.12
CA ARG A 82 -9.83 18.50 12.98
C ARG A 82 -11.18 18.78 12.35
N LEU A 83 -12.23 18.95 13.16
CA LEU A 83 -13.49 19.46 12.63
C LEU A 83 -13.25 20.91 12.16
N PRO A 84 -13.82 21.35 11.02
CA PRO A 84 -13.63 22.74 10.59
C PRO A 84 -14.12 23.76 11.63
N PHE A 85 -15.10 23.37 12.46
CA PHE A 85 -15.55 24.15 13.61
C PHE A 85 -14.41 24.42 14.63
N ASP A 86 -13.58 23.43 14.94
CA ASP A 86 -12.41 23.57 15.84
C ASP A 86 -11.26 24.37 15.20
N ALA A 87 -11.43 24.76 13.94
CA ALA A 87 -10.50 25.53 13.15
C ALA A 87 -11.06 26.91 12.75
N ASP A 88 -12.16 27.34 13.38
CA ASP A 88 -12.89 28.59 13.09
C ASP A 88 -13.37 28.72 11.64
N ALA A 89 -13.48 27.60 10.92
CA ALA A 89 -13.98 27.56 9.55
C ALA A 89 -15.50 27.32 9.56
N PRO A 90 -16.31 28.12 8.83
CA PRO A 90 -17.76 27.97 8.75
C PRO A 90 -18.16 26.81 7.81
N LEU A 91 -17.58 25.63 8.01
CA LEU A 91 -17.73 24.47 7.16
C LEU A 91 -18.19 23.26 7.97
N SER A 92 -19.08 22.44 7.40
CA SER A 92 -19.54 21.20 8.03
C SER A 92 -18.57 20.03 7.83
N ARG A 93 -17.67 20.12 6.83
CA ARG A 93 -16.59 19.15 6.54
C ARG A 93 -15.49 19.82 5.73
N TRP A 94 -14.28 19.26 5.80
CA TRP A 94 -13.16 19.68 4.95
C TRP A 94 -13.24 19.10 3.53
N SER A 95 -13.15 19.95 2.51
CA SER A 95 -12.81 19.55 1.14
C SER A 95 -11.31 19.72 0.86
N CYS A 96 -10.77 19.02 -0.13
CA CYS A 96 -9.34 19.16 -0.48
C CYS A 96 -8.93 20.59 -0.88
N PRO A 97 -9.75 21.39 -1.61
CA PRO A 97 -9.46 22.80 -1.84
C PRO A 97 -9.42 23.64 -0.57
N GLU A 98 -10.30 23.38 0.39
CA GLU A 98 -10.32 24.10 1.67
C GLU A 98 -9.12 23.73 2.54
N LEU A 99 -8.74 22.45 2.60
CA LEU A 99 -7.52 22.02 3.29
C LEU A 99 -6.25 22.60 2.67
N ALA A 100 -6.22 22.74 1.34
CA ALA A 100 -5.10 23.38 0.67
C ALA A 100 -5.00 24.86 1.05
N ARG A 101 -6.13 25.58 1.06
CA ARG A 101 -6.19 26.98 1.48
C ARG A 101 -5.78 27.15 2.93
N GLU A 102 -6.34 26.33 3.82
CA GLU A 102 -6.10 26.38 5.25
C GLU A 102 -4.65 26.01 5.61
N ALA A 103 -4.06 25.06 4.87
CA ALA A 103 -2.64 24.75 5.00
C ALA A 103 -1.73 25.93 4.62
N MET A 104 -2.15 26.78 3.68
CA MET A 104 -1.43 28.01 3.35
C MET A 104 -1.66 29.11 4.41
N VAL A 105 -2.89 29.27 4.91
CA VAL A 105 -3.20 30.23 5.99
C VAL A 105 -2.39 29.97 7.26
N ARG A 106 -2.18 28.69 7.58
CA ARG A 106 -1.39 28.25 8.74
C ARG A 106 0.12 28.17 8.50
N ASP A 107 0.58 28.62 7.33
CA ASP A 107 1.98 28.57 6.90
C ASP A 107 2.62 27.17 6.98
N ILE A 108 1.81 26.11 6.79
CA ILE A 108 2.31 24.73 6.72
C ILE A 108 3.05 24.52 5.40
N ALA A 109 2.54 25.10 4.31
CA ALA A 109 3.20 25.09 3.01
C ALA A 109 2.93 26.39 2.27
N THR A 110 3.99 26.99 1.71
CA THR A 110 3.93 28.23 0.92
C THR A 110 2.94 28.14 -0.24
N PHE A 111 2.86 26.96 -0.87
CA PHE A 111 1.83 26.66 -1.86
C PHE A 111 1.57 25.15 -1.93
N VAL A 112 0.31 24.74 -1.78
CA VAL A 112 -0.11 23.35 -1.96
C VAL A 112 -1.40 23.29 -2.77
N SER A 113 -1.46 22.40 -3.76
CA SER A 113 -2.66 22.23 -4.59
C SER A 113 -3.64 21.25 -3.98
N ALA A 114 -4.93 21.44 -4.24
CA ALA A 114 -5.99 20.50 -3.83
C ALA A 114 -5.73 19.05 -4.31
N SER A 115 -5.15 18.88 -5.51
CA SER A 115 -4.76 17.56 -6.04
C SER A 115 -3.61 16.92 -5.26
N THR A 116 -2.69 17.74 -4.74
CA THR A 116 -1.58 17.27 -3.89
C THR A 116 -2.11 16.81 -2.53
N VAL A 117 -2.98 17.62 -1.91
CA VAL A 117 -3.69 17.24 -0.67
C VAL A 117 -4.49 15.97 -0.88
N ARG A 118 -5.27 15.86 -1.96
CA ARG A 118 -6.01 14.64 -2.33
C ARG A 118 -5.09 13.44 -2.41
N ARG A 119 -3.92 13.56 -3.07
CA ARG A 119 -2.95 12.47 -3.19
C ARG A 119 -2.41 12.04 -1.82
N TRP A 120 -2.10 12.99 -0.94
CA TRP A 120 -1.62 12.69 0.42
C TRP A 120 -2.67 12.00 1.27
N LEU A 121 -3.92 12.45 1.21
CA LEU A 121 -5.02 11.82 1.94
C LEU A 121 -5.40 10.45 1.35
N ALA A 122 -5.32 10.29 0.02
CA ALA A 122 -5.57 9.01 -0.66
C ALA A 122 -4.51 7.95 -0.34
N GLN A 123 -3.27 8.36 -0.09
CA GLN A 123 -2.19 7.47 0.35
C GLN A 123 -2.36 6.98 1.79
N ASP A 124 -3.15 7.70 2.59
CA ASP A 124 -3.37 7.48 4.01
C ASP A 124 -4.81 7.05 4.33
N THR A 125 -5.62 6.75 3.30
CA THR A 125 -6.95 6.17 3.50
C THR A 125 -6.77 4.70 3.87
N LEU A 126 -6.37 4.47 5.10
CA LEU A 126 -6.33 3.15 5.72
C LEU A 126 -7.45 3.11 6.76
N LYS A 127 -8.01 1.92 6.92
CA LYS A 127 -9.19 1.68 7.75
C LYS A 127 -8.91 0.48 8.65
N ASP A 128 -9.58 0.40 9.79
CA ASP A 128 -9.59 -0.79 10.66
C ASP A 128 -10.29 -2.01 10.01
N GLU A 129 -11.04 -1.77 8.94
CA GLU A 129 -11.60 -2.79 8.05
C GLU A 129 -10.95 -2.72 6.66
N LYS A 130 -10.26 -3.79 6.28
CA LYS A 130 -9.78 -3.95 4.92
C LYS A 130 -10.85 -4.56 4.03
N THR A 131 -11.65 -3.68 3.46
CA THR A 131 -12.78 -4.06 2.61
C THR A 131 -12.33 -4.49 1.20
N SER A 132 -13.13 -5.35 0.57
CA SER A 132 -13.01 -5.70 -0.86
C SER A 132 -11.66 -6.34 -1.26
N ILE A 133 -11.16 -7.29 -0.46
CA ILE A 133 -10.09 -8.21 -0.89
C ILE A 133 -10.68 -9.15 -1.95
N GLN A 134 -10.36 -8.89 -3.22
CA GLN A 134 -10.90 -9.65 -4.34
C GLN A 134 -10.05 -10.87 -4.66
N ALA A 135 -10.68 -12.04 -4.76
CA ALA A 135 -10.05 -13.18 -5.43
C ALA A 135 -10.08 -12.94 -6.93
N ARG A 136 -8.89 -12.84 -7.54
CA ARG A 136 -8.75 -12.69 -9.00
C ARG A 136 -8.07 -13.92 -9.55
N CYS A 137 -8.89 -14.85 -10.04
CA CYS A 137 -8.43 -16.09 -10.64
C CYS A 137 -7.80 -15.77 -11.99
N ARG A 138 -6.46 -15.83 -12.09
CA ARG A 138 -5.75 -15.47 -13.31
C ARG A 138 -5.84 -16.61 -14.32
N CYS A 139 -6.03 -16.26 -15.59
CA CYS A 139 -6.08 -17.25 -16.68
C CYS A 139 -4.72 -17.92 -16.94
N HIS A 140 -3.63 -17.33 -16.45
CA HIS A 140 -2.30 -17.93 -16.44
C HIS A 140 -1.67 -17.75 -15.06
N PRO A 141 -0.93 -18.75 -14.56
CA PRO A 141 -0.36 -18.72 -13.22
C PRO A 141 0.63 -17.57 -13.05
N THR A 142 0.62 -16.94 -11.87
CA THR A 142 1.66 -15.97 -11.50
C THR A 142 3.02 -16.63 -11.50
N LEU A 143 3.96 -16.04 -12.22
CA LEU A 143 5.35 -16.50 -12.26
C LEU A 143 6.16 -15.70 -11.25
N ALA A 144 6.75 -16.40 -10.28
CA ALA A 144 7.61 -15.81 -9.27
C ALA A 144 8.74 -14.97 -9.88
N ALA A 145 9.24 -14.02 -9.09
CA ALA A 145 10.45 -13.29 -9.45
C ALA A 145 11.61 -14.27 -9.66
N GLY A 146 12.50 -13.94 -10.59
CA GLY A 146 13.76 -14.65 -10.81
C GLY A 146 14.92 -13.66 -10.83
N GLN A 147 16.15 -14.17 -10.88
CA GLN A 147 17.40 -13.40 -10.75
C GLN A 147 17.52 -12.16 -11.66
N ALA A 148 16.81 -12.13 -12.79
CA ALA A 148 16.72 -10.96 -13.68
C ALA A 148 15.28 -10.71 -14.18
N ARG A 149 14.27 -11.04 -13.35
CA ARG A 149 12.87 -11.02 -13.75
C ARG A 149 11.98 -10.63 -12.58
N ALA A 150 11.31 -9.48 -12.67
CA ALA A 150 10.22 -9.16 -11.74
C ALA A 150 9.05 -10.16 -11.87
N THR A 151 8.31 -10.36 -10.78
CA THR A 151 7.09 -11.19 -10.77
C THR A 151 6.18 -10.83 -11.94
N ARG A 152 5.72 -11.85 -12.69
CA ARG A 152 4.77 -11.64 -13.80
C ARG A 152 3.39 -12.09 -13.36
N VAL A 153 2.47 -11.14 -13.40
CA VAL A 153 1.07 -11.34 -13.07
C VAL A 153 0.26 -11.08 -14.33
N ASN A 154 -0.59 -12.02 -14.73
CA ASN A 154 -1.44 -11.83 -15.89
C ASN A 154 -2.43 -10.69 -15.62
N HIS A 155 -2.67 -9.80 -16.58
CA HIS A 155 -3.65 -8.72 -16.41
C HIS A 155 -5.10 -9.21 -16.55
N THR A 156 -5.33 -10.33 -17.25
CA THR A 156 -6.66 -10.94 -17.45
C THR A 156 -6.99 -11.91 -16.32
N TYR A 157 -8.20 -11.79 -15.76
CA TYR A 157 -8.67 -12.59 -14.62
C TYR A 157 -10.19 -12.77 -14.63
N GLY A 158 -10.65 -13.88 -14.05
CA GLY A 158 -12.01 -14.05 -13.56
C GLY A 158 -12.15 -13.49 -12.15
N ARG A 159 -13.33 -12.97 -11.79
CA ARG A 159 -13.62 -12.52 -10.43
C ARG A 159 -14.21 -13.67 -9.62
N GLY A 160 -13.53 -14.08 -8.56
CA GLY A 160 -13.96 -15.15 -7.65
C GLY A 160 -14.79 -14.66 -6.44
N GLY A 161 -15.15 -13.38 -6.40
CA GLY A 161 -15.81 -12.74 -5.26
C GLY A 161 -14.87 -11.81 -4.47
N ALA A 162 -15.35 -11.28 -3.35
CA ALA A 162 -14.58 -10.41 -2.47
C ALA A 162 -14.87 -10.70 -1.00
N LEU A 163 -13.84 -10.61 -0.17
CA LEU A 163 -13.93 -10.70 1.28
C LEU A 163 -13.60 -9.35 1.93
N THR A 164 -14.07 -9.19 3.14
CA THR A 164 -13.66 -8.14 4.06
C THR A 164 -12.78 -8.76 5.12
N TYR A 165 -11.59 -8.21 5.29
CA TYR A 165 -10.69 -8.62 6.37
C TYR A 165 -10.77 -7.59 7.49
N LEU A 166 -11.23 -8.02 8.66
CA LEU A 166 -11.25 -7.26 9.90
C LEU A 166 -10.08 -7.73 10.76
N ALA A 167 -9.39 -6.80 11.42
CA ALA A 167 -8.32 -7.16 12.34
C ALA A 167 -8.33 -6.26 13.58
N ALA A 168 -7.89 -6.84 14.69
CA ALA A 168 -7.57 -6.13 15.92
C ALA A 168 -6.10 -6.39 16.24
N TYR A 169 -5.37 -5.34 16.57
CA TYR A 169 -3.96 -5.44 16.96
C TYR A 169 -3.81 -5.09 18.43
N ASP A 170 -3.36 -6.05 19.22
CA ASP A 170 -2.91 -5.82 20.58
C ASP A 170 -1.50 -5.24 20.56
N VAL A 171 -1.41 -3.96 20.92
CA VAL A 171 -0.17 -3.20 20.96
C VAL A 171 0.78 -3.61 22.09
N HIS A 172 0.25 -4.18 23.18
CA HIS A 172 1.05 -4.58 24.34
C HIS A 172 1.72 -5.93 24.12
N HIS A 173 0.99 -6.88 23.51
CA HIS A 173 1.48 -8.23 23.26
C HIS A 173 1.97 -8.44 21.83
N ALA A 174 1.94 -7.39 21.00
CA ALA A 174 2.28 -7.43 19.58
C ALA A 174 1.54 -8.55 18.82
N ARG A 175 0.26 -8.74 19.15
CA ARG A 175 -0.55 -9.86 18.66
C ARG A 175 -1.67 -9.36 17.76
N VAL A 176 -1.84 -10.02 16.61
CA VAL A 176 -2.94 -9.71 15.68
C VAL A 176 -4.03 -10.77 15.79
N PHE A 177 -5.28 -10.29 15.86
CA PHE A 177 -6.48 -11.08 15.65
C PHE A 177 -7.06 -10.71 14.31
N GLY A 178 -7.37 -11.71 13.48
CA GLY A 178 -7.92 -11.50 12.15
C GLY A 178 -9.20 -12.29 11.95
N ARG A 179 -10.12 -11.73 11.14
CA ARG A 179 -11.33 -12.40 10.66
C ARG A 179 -11.60 -12.02 9.22
N THR A 180 -11.97 -12.99 8.40
CA THR A 180 -12.44 -12.76 7.03
C THR A 180 -13.92 -13.03 6.94
N GLU A 181 -14.67 -12.03 6.49
CA GLU A 181 -16.13 -12.02 6.46
C GLU A 181 -16.61 -11.65 5.05
N ALA A 182 -17.79 -12.12 4.65
CA ALA A 182 -18.31 -11.85 3.31
C ALA A 182 -18.65 -10.37 3.07
N ARG A 183 -18.97 -9.63 4.15
CA ARG A 183 -19.36 -8.22 4.12
C ARG A 183 -18.81 -7.49 5.33
N THR A 184 -18.72 -6.16 5.24
CA THR A 184 -18.53 -5.28 6.39
C THR A 184 -19.83 -5.17 7.18
N GLY A 185 -19.75 -4.74 8.44
CA GLY A 185 -20.95 -4.46 9.21
C GLY A 185 -20.76 -4.56 10.71
N ILE A 186 -21.85 -4.27 11.42
CA ILE A 186 -21.93 -4.36 12.88
C ILE A 186 -21.64 -5.79 13.35
N ASP A 187 -22.29 -6.79 12.77
CA ASP A 187 -22.15 -8.19 13.23
C ASP A 187 -20.73 -8.73 13.00
N PRO A 188 -20.11 -8.57 11.81
CA PRO A 188 -18.70 -8.88 11.60
C PRO A 188 -17.75 -8.22 12.61
N PHE A 189 -17.97 -6.94 12.92
CA PHE A 189 -17.17 -6.21 13.89
C PHE A 189 -17.35 -6.77 15.30
N MET A 190 -18.59 -7.01 15.74
CA MET A 190 -18.88 -7.58 17.06
C MET A 190 -18.37 -9.01 17.19
N ALA A 191 -18.33 -9.80 16.11
CA ALA A 191 -17.72 -11.12 16.10
C ALA A 191 -16.20 -11.07 16.31
N LEU A 192 -15.51 -10.09 15.70
CA LEU A 192 -14.09 -9.83 15.99
C LEU A 192 -13.87 -9.42 17.43
N VAL A 193 -14.69 -8.52 17.97
CA VAL A 193 -14.63 -8.13 19.38
C VAL A 193 -14.79 -9.35 20.28
N ALA A 194 -15.81 -10.17 20.06
CA ALA A 194 -16.08 -11.36 20.86
C ALA A 194 -14.91 -12.36 20.81
N GLN A 195 -14.28 -12.53 19.64
CA GLN A 195 -13.10 -13.37 19.49
C GLN A 195 -11.92 -12.89 20.35
N VAL A 196 -11.71 -11.57 20.48
CA VAL A 196 -10.65 -11.00 21.31
C VAL A 196 -11.03 -11.07 22.79
N MET A 197 -12.21 -10.53 23.14
CA MET A 197 -12.66 -10.36 24.52
C MET A 197 -12.96 -11.67 25.26
N SER A 198 -13.08 -12.80 24.55
CA SER A 198 -13.23 -14.15 25.13
C SER A 198 -11.91 -14.81 25.51
N GLN A 199 -10.77 -14.14 25.33
CA GLN A 199 -9.45 -14.67 25.63
C GLN A 199 -8.78 -13.91 26.78
N GLU A 200 -7.91 -14.59 27.51
CA GLU A 200 -6.99 -13.92 28.42
C GLU A 200 -5.91 -13.15 27.65
N PRO A 201 -5.47 -11.97 28.13
CA PRO A 201 -5.85 -11.34 29.40
C PRO A 201 -7.12 -10.47 29.33
N TYR A 202 -7.79 -10.36 28.18
CA TYR A 202 -8.87 -9.38 27.95
C TYR A 202 -10.15 -9.69 28.73
N THR A 203 -10.46 -10.98 28.92
CA THR A 203 -11.62 -11.40 29.72
C THR A 203 -11.48 -10.97 31.18
N SER A 204 -10.30 -11.13 31.78
CA SER A 204 -10.06 -10.76 33.18
C SER A 204 -9.57 -9.32 33.40
N ALA A 205 -9.21 -8.61 32.33
CA ALA A 205 -8.71 -7.25 32.40
C ALA A 205 -9.74 -6.29 33.03
N LYS A 206 -9.27 -5.43 33.94
CA LYS A 206 -10.09 -4.39 34.56
C LYS A 206 -10.74 -3.46 33.52
N ARG A 207 -9.97 -3.09 32.49
CA ARG A 207 -10.43 -2.29 31.35
C ARG A 207 -9.66 -2.67 30.08
N VAL A 208 -10.36 -2.71 28.96
CA VAL A 208 -9.78 -2.90 27.62
C VAL A 208 -10.20 -1.72 26.73
N PHE A 209 -9.21 -0.95 26.27
CA PHE A 209 -9.46 0.16 25.35
C PHE A 209 -9.49 -0.34 23.91
N TRP A 210 -10.63 -0.19 23.27
CA TRP A 210 -10.81 -0.48 21.85
C TRP A 210 -10.62 0.81 21.07
N VAL A 211 -9.42 1.00 20.50
CA VAL A 211 -9.12 2.14 19.64
C VAL A 211 -9.52 1.80 18.21
N VAL A 212 -10.50 2.53 17.67
CA VAL A 212 -11.07 2.27 16.34
C VAL A 212 -11.12 3.55 15.52
N ASP A 213 -11.25 3.40 14.20
CA ASP A 213 -11.47 4.56 13.32
C ASP A 213 -12.94 5.04 13.40
N ASN A 214 -13.41 5.83 12.43
CA ASN A 214 -14.79 6.32 12.37
C ASN A 214 -15.65 5.56 11.34
N GLY A 215 -15.33 4.29 11.13
CA GLY A 215 -16.00 3.35 10.24
C GLY A 215 -17.45 3.13 10.63
N SER A 216 -18.29 2.85 9.64
CA SER A 216 -19.75 2.79 9.84
C SER A 216 -20.22 1.71 10.81
N SER A 217 -19.47 0.61 10.96
CA SER A 217 -19.80 -0.53 11.84
C SER A 217 -19.66 -0.18 13.33
N HIS A 218 -18.76 0.73 13.66
CA HIS A 218 -18.40 1.10 15.02
C HIS A 218 -18.46 2.61 15.25
N ARG A 219 -19.23 3.38 14.47
CA ARG A 219 -19.28 4.84 14.61
C ARG A 219 -20.07 5.33 15.82
N GLY A 220 -19.43 6.18 16.62
CA GLY A 220 -20.08 7.08 17.56
C GLY A 220 -20.71 6.38 18.78
N LYS A 221 -21.51 7.14 19.54
CA LYS A 221 -22.03 6.71 20.84
C LYS A 221 -22.79 5.38 20.79
N LYS A 222 -23.60 5.13 19.75
CA LYS A 222 -24.34 3.87 19.60
C LYS A 222 -23.43 2.64 19.51
N ALA A 223 -22.24 2.78 18.93
CA ALA A 223 -21.26 1.70 18.88
C ALA A 223 -20.60 1.49 20.24
N ALA A 224 -20.26 2.57 20.94
CA ALA A 224 -19.72 2.50 22.29
C ALA A 224 -20.71 1.83 23.25
N ASP A 225 -21.97 2.26 23.24
CA ASP A 225 -23.03 1.70 24.09
C ASP A 225 -23.23 0.20 23.83
N ARG A 226 -23.26 -0.20 22.54
CA ARG A 226 -23.36 -1.60 22.13
C ARG A 226 -22.16 -2.44 22.59
N LEU A 227 -20.96 -1.88 22.48
CA LEU A 227 -19.74 -2.57 22.91
C LEU A 227 -19.72 -2.77 24.43
N THR A 228 -19.98 -1.71 25.18
CA THR A 228 -20.04 -1.73 26.65
C THR A 228 -21.15 -2.65 27.16
N ALA A 229 -22.30 -2.69 26.48
CA ALA A 229 -23.39 -3.60 26.84
C ALA A 229 -23.01 -5.08 26.66
N ALA A 230 -22.23 -5.41 25.62
CA ALA A 230 -21.76 -6.77 25.39
C ALA A 230 -20.56 -7.14 26.28
N PHE A 231 -19.67 -6.19 26.55
CA PHE A 231 -18.44 -6.38 27.31
C PHE A 231 -18.24 -5.19 28.27
N PRO A 232 -18.69 -5.29 29.54
CA PRO A 232 -18.71 -4.16 30.48
C PRO A 232 -17.35 -3.55 30.80
N ASN A 233 -16.25 -4.29 30.61
CA ASN A 233 -14.88 -3.81 30.82
C ASN A 233 -14.29 -3.11 29.58
N THR A 234 -15.06 -2.92 28.50
CA THR A 234 -14.56 -2.25 27.29
C THR A 234 -14.80 -0.75 27.29
N VAL A 235 -13.86 -0.01 26.70
CA VAL A 235 -14.00 1.42 26.44
C VAL A 235 -13.68 1.66 24.97
N LEU A 236 -14.68 2.05 24.19
CA LEU A 236 -14.49 2.40 22.78
C LEU A 236 -13.91 3.81 22.67
N VAL A 237 -12.79 3.94 21.98
CA VAL A 237 -12.09 5.20 21.74
C VAL A 237 -12.00 5.40 20.23
N HIS A 238 -12.62 6.46 19.72
CA HIS A 238 -12.45 6.85 18.33
C HIS A 238 -11.16 7.63 18.15
N THR A 239 -10.38 7.28 17.12
CA THR A 239 -9.37 8.22 16.63
C THR A 239 -10.07 9.51 16.17
N PRO A 240 -9.37 10.66 16.19
CA PRO A 240 -9.87 11.84 15.50
C PRO A 240 -10.28 11.48 14.07
N VAL A 241 -11.31 12.14 13.56
CA VAL A 241 -11.75 11.96 12.17
C VAL A 241 -10.53 12.18 11.27
N HIS A 242 -10.36 11.42 10.19
CA HIS A 242 -9.16 11.47 9.30
C HIS A 242 -7.79 11.14 9.94
N ALA A 243 -7.70 10.85 11.25
CA ALA A 243 -6.46 10.42 11.91
C ALA A 243 -6.34 8.89 11.95
N SER A 244 -6.82 8.23 10.91
CA SER A 244 -6.83 6.78 10.80
C SER A 244 -5.39 6.24 10.94
N TRP A 245 -4.40 6.95 10.39
CA TRP A 245 -2.95 6.64 10.50
C TRP A 245 -2.42 6.46 11.93
N LEU A 246 -3.13 6.95 12.95
CA LEU A 246 -2.79 6.74 14.36
C LEU A 246 -3.13 5.31 14.82
N ASN A 247 -4.07 4.66 14.13
CA ASN A 247 -4.48 3.29 14.39
C ASN A 247 -3.41 2.31 13.89
N GLN A 248 -2.71 1.65 14.82
CA GLN A 248 -1.58 0.77 14.50
C GLN A 248 -1.98 -0.43 13.61
N VAL A 249 -3.24 -0.87 13.66
CA VAL A 249 -3.72 -1.96 12.79
C VAL A 249 -3.59 -1.60 11.30
N GLU A 250 -3.57 -0.31 10.95
CA GLU A 250 -3.40 0.16 9.57
C GLU A 250 -2.01 -0.11 9.02
N ILE A 251 -0.99 -0.07 9.89
CA ILE A 251 0.38 -0.46 9.54
C ILE A 251 0.39 -1.95 9.20
N PHE A 252 -0.27 -2.77 10.03
CA PHE A 252 -0.41 -4.20 9.77
C PHE A 252 -1.14 -4.48 8.45
N PHE A 253 -2.27 -3.84 8.18
CA PHE A 253 -2.94 -3.99 6.88
C PHE A 253 -2.08 -3.59 5.71
N SER A 254 -1.22 -2.58 5.87
CA SER A 254 -0.28 -2.19 4.83
C SER A 254 0.78 -3.26 4.58
N VAL A 255 1.25 -3.96 5.63
CA VAL A 255 2.15 -5.10 5.49
C VAL A 255 1.45 -6.28 4.80
N VAL A 256 0.26 -6.65 5.27
CA VAL A 256 -0.56 -7.72 4.67
C VAL A 256 -0.85 -7.43 3.21
N GLN A 257 -1.22 -6.19 2.87
CA GLN A 257 -1.49 -5.76 1.50
C GLN A 257 -0.28 -5.99 0.58
N ARG A 258 0.93 -5.66 1.07
CA ARG A 258 2.15 -5.73 0.26
C ARG A 258 2.75 -7.12 0.18
N LYS A 259 2.69 -7.89 1.27
CA LYS A 259 3.40 -9.18 1.40
C LYS A 259 2.54 -10.39 1.07
N VAL A 260 1.23 -10.34 1.37
CA VAL A 260 0.36 -11.51 1.26
C VAL A 260 -0.69 -11.30 0.18
N VAL A 261 -1.35 -10.15 0.22
CA VAL A 261 -2.51 -9.89 -0.63
C VAL A 261 -2.09 -9.44 -2.02
N ALA A 262 -0.97 -8.74 -2.20
CA ALA A 262 -0.47 -8.43 -3.54
C ALA A 262 0.21 -9.67 -4.15
N PRO A 263 -0.17 -10.11 -5.37
CA PRO A 263 -0.89 -9.38 -6.42
C PRO A 263 -2.41 -9.69 -6.57
N ASN A 264 -3.05 -10.19 -5.53
CA ASN A 264 -4.45 -10.67 -5.48
C ASN A 264 -4.70 -11.83 -6.42
N ASP A 265 -3.71 -12.69 -6.63
CA ASP A 265 -3.85 -13.91 -7.43
C ASP A 265 -4.27 -15.07 -6.51
N PHE A 266 -5.58 -15.15 -6.28
CA PHE A 266 -6.19 -16.22 -5.49
C PHE A 266 -7.10 -17.03 -6.41
N THR A 267 -7.00 -18.36 -6.34
CA THR A 267 -7.83 -19.30 -7.11
C THR A 267 -9.29 -19.29 -6.66
N ASP A 268 -9.53 -19.03 -5.37
CA ASP A 268 -10.86 -18.89 -4.78
C ASP A 268 -10.82 -18.03 -3.50
N LEU A 269 -11.97 -17.86 -2.86
CA LEU A 269 -12.09 -17.12 -1.60
C LEU A 269 -11.48 -17.86 -0.41
N ALA A 270 -11.42 -19.19 -0.42
CA ALA A 270 -10.87 -19.97 0.69
C ALA A 270 -9.37 -19.69 0.85
N CYS A 271 -8.64 -19.53 -0.25
CA CYS A 271 -7.24 -19.10 -0.25
C CYS A 271 -7.02 -17.66 0.26
N ALA A 272 -8.08 -16.85 0.33
CA ALA A 272 -8.06 -15.48 0.82
C ALA A 272 -8.64 -15.34 2.25
N THR A 273 -8.85 -16.45 2.97
CA THR A 273 -9.32 -16.45 4.36
C THR A 273 -8.18 -16.38 5.39
N TRP A 274 -8.48 -15.85 6.58
CA TRP A 274 -7.63 -16.01 7.76
C TRP A 274 -7.93 -17.39 8.40
N PRO A 275 -6.95 -18.25 8.75
CA PRO A 275 -5.51 -18.02 8.94
C PRO A 275 -4.60 -18.37 7.74
N HIS A 276 -5.11 -18.74 6.57
CA HIS A 276 -4.26 -19.04 5.39
C HIS A 276 -3.38 -17.85 4.97
N ILE A 277 -3.91 -16.62 5.10
CA ILE A 277 -3.15 -15.38 4.92
C ILE A 277 -2.04 -15.21 5.98
N ALA A 278 -2.21 -15.75 7.19
CA ALA A 278 -1.24 -15.69 8.29
C ALA A 278 -0.11 -16.72 8.12
N GLY A 279 -0.48 -17.97 7.80
CA GLY A 279 0.45 -19.10 7.71
C GLY A 279 1.48 -19.00 6.59
N CYS A 280 1.19 -18.27 5.51
CA CYS A 280 2.20 -17.98 4.47
C CYS A 280 3.33 -17.03 4.93
N SER A 281 3.20 -16.38 6.09
CA SER A 281 4.24 -15.48 6.63
C SER A 281 5.25 -16.17 7.55
N GLU A 282 4.93 -17.36 8.07
CA GLU A 282 5.84 -18.13 8.95
C GLU A 282 6.87 -18.98 8.16
N GLN A 283 6.62 -19.24 6.87
CA GLN A 283 7.47 -20.12 6.05
C GLN A 283 8.56 -19.39 5.25
N GLY A 284 8.86 -18.12 5.54
CA GLY A 284 9.74 -17.31 4.69
C GLY A 284 10.58 -16.25 5.40
N ALA A 285 10.93 -16.46 6.67
CA ALA A 285 11.88 -15.60 7.38
C ALA A 285 12.93 -16.45 8.12
N VAL A 286 13.88 -16.99 7.35
CA VAL A 286 15.27 -17.22 7.77
C VAL A 286 16.17 -16.65 6.69
#